data_AF-A0A1M6ET65-F1
#
_entry.id   AF-A0A1M6ET65-F1
#
_cell.length_a   1.000
_cell.length_b   1.000
_cell.length_c   1.000
_cell.angle_alpha   90.00
_cell.angle_beta   90.00
_cell.angle_gamma   90.00
#
_symmetry.space_group_name_H-M   'P 1'
#
loop_
_entity.id
_entity.type
_entity.pdbx_description
1 polymer ?
#
loop_
_entity_poly.entity_id
_entity_poly.type
_entity_poly.pdbx_seq_one_letter_code
_entity_poly.pdbx_strand_id
1 'polypeptide(L)'
;MARNKTKYKRLELRLPADHPLFRYPPGQRAARARELIDTAIRLEERLSEIERQLAGIAQKLTGGACTSTRKVPQKTVEFDVEAFMNL
;
A
#
# COMPACT_ATOMS: atom_id res chain seq x y z
N MET A 1 25.57 4.62 -20.45
CA MET A 1 24.19 4.09 -20.38
C MET A 1 23.26 5.03 -21.14
N ALA A 2 22.93 4.71 -22.39
CA ALA A 2 22.06 5.56 -23.22
C ALA A 2 20.61 5.45 -22.70
N ARG A 3 19.97 6.58 -22.36
CA ARG A 3 18.55 6.62 -22.03
C ARG A 3 17.77 6.14 -23.26
N ASN A 4 17.11 4.99 -23.15
CA ASN A 4 16.19 4.50 -24.17
C ASN A 4 15.20 5.62 -24.49
N LYS A 5 15.18 6.10 -25.75
CA LYS A 5 14.15 7.03 -26.22
C LYS A 5 12.83 6.24 -26.21
N THR A 6 12.11 6.31 -25.11
CA THR A 6 10.81 5.66 -24.90
C THR A 6 9.89 6.06 -26.04
N LYS A 7 9.61 5.10 -26.93
CA LYS A 7 8.67 5.30 -28.03
C LYS A 7 7.27 5.46 -27.43
N TYR A 8 6.72 6.67 -27.46
CA TYR A 8 5.33 6.91 -27.10
C TYR A 8 4.40 6.21 -28.11
N LYS A 9 3.32 5.59 -27.63
CA LYS A 9 2.25 5.06 -28.47
C LYS A 9 1.00 5.91 -28.32
N ARG A 10 0.26 6.11 -29.42
CA ARG A 10 -1.02 6.81 -29.43
C ARG A 10 -2.12 5.85 -28.98
N LEU A 11 -2.96 6.31 -28.06
CA LEU A 11 -4.17 5.63 -27.63
C LEU A 11 -5.38 6.47 -28.04
N GLU A 12 -6.44 5.81 -28.49
CA GLU A 12 -7.72 6.43 -28.82
C GLU A 12 -8.79 5.86 -27.90
N LEU A 13 -9.51 6.74 -27.21
CA LEU A 13 -10.50 6.38 -26.20
C LEU A 13 -11.81 7.08 -26.52
N ARG A 14 -12.93 6.37 -26.34
CA ARG A 14 -14.27 6.97 -26.37
C ARG A 14 -14.66 7.31 -24.94
N LEU A 15 -14.90 8.58 -24.68
CA LEU A 15 -15.32 9.07 -23.37
C LEU A 15 -16.73 9.67 -23.48
N PRO A 16 -17.53 9.62 -22.40
CA PRO A 16 -18.80 10.34 -22.33
C PRO A 16 -18.64 11.84 -22.67
N ALA A 17 -19.67 12.43 -23.26
CA ALA A 17 -19.61 13.83 -23.70
C ALA A 17 -19.36 14.83 -22.55
N ASP A 18 -19.78 14.46 -21.33
CA ASP A 18 -19.64 15.23 -20.10
C ASP A 18 -18.32 14.95 -19.34
N HIS A 19 -17.39 14.20 -19.94
CA HIS A 19 -16.17 13.78 -19.26
C HIS A 19 -15.31 14.98 -18.79
N PRO A 20 -14.77 14.97 -17.56
CA PRO A 20 -13.99 16.09 -17.01
C PRO A 20 -12.81 16.54 -17.87
N LEU A 21 -12.20 15.62 -18.64
CA LEU A 21 -11.12 15.94 -19.58
C LEU A 21 -11.54 16.98 -20.64
N PHE A 22 -12.82 17.05 -21.00
CA PHE A 22 -13.31 18.00 -21.99
C PHE A 22 -13.48 19.42 -21.46
N ARG A 23 -13.43 19.61 -20.14
CA ARG A 23 -13.38 20.95 -19.50
C ARG A 23 -12.06 21.67 -19.76
N TYR A 24 -10.98 20.93 -20.05
CA TYR A 24 -9.69 21.51 -20.39
C TYR A 24 -9.63 21.96 -21.86
N PRO A 25 -8.89 23.04 -22.17
CA PRO A 25 -8.73 23.51 -23.54
C PRO A 25 -7.99 22.49 -24.43
N PRO A 26 -8.20 22.54 -25.76
CA PRO A 26 -7.48 21.69 -26.71
C PRO A 26 -5.97 21.89 -26.56
N GLY A 27 -5.19 20.83 -26.72
CA GLY A 27 -3.74 20.81 -26.48
C GLY A 27 -3.33 20.43 -25.05
N GLN A 28 -4.15 20.73 -24.03
CA GLN A 28 -3.85 20.31 -22.65
C GLN A 28 -4.45 18.94 -22.29
N ARG A 29 -5.51 18.53 -22.99
CA ARG A 29 -6.27 17.31 -22.68
C ARG A 29 -5.41 16.05 -22.66
N ALA A 30 -4.48 15.92 -23.60
CA ALA A 30 -3.59 14.74 -23.67
C ALA A 30 -2.63 14.66 -22.48
N ALA A 31 -2.08 15.81 -22.05
CA ALA A 31 -1.22 15.87 -20.88
C ALA A 31 -2.00 15.52 -19.60
N ARG A 32 -3.19 16.10 -19.43
CA ARG A 32 -4.08 15.79 -18.30
C ARG A 32 -4.55 14.34 -18.30
N ALA A 33 -4.89 13.78 -19.46
CA ALA A 33 -5.26 12.38 -19.58
C ALA A 33 -4.12 11.45 -19.16
N ARG A 34 -2.89 11.76 -19.56
CA ARG A 34 -1.69 11.03 -19.13
C ARG A 34 -1.50 11.10 -17.62
N GLU A 35 -1.56 12.30 -17.04
CA GLU A 35 -1.44 12.48 -15.59
C GLU A 35 -2.48 11.64 -14.83
N LEU A 36 -3.74 11.69 -15.27
CA LEU A 36 -4.81 10.90 -14.66
C LEU A 36 -4.54 9.39 -14.75
N ILE A 37 -4.12 8.89 -15.92
CA ILE A 37 -3.79 7.47 -16.10
C ILE A 37 -2.61 7.06 -15.20
N ASP A 38 -1.54 7.86 -15.18
CA ASP A 38 -0.36 7.59 -14.35
C ASP A 38 -0.73 7.58 -12.85
N THR A 39 -1.62 8.48 -12.41
CA THR A 39 -2.12 8.48 -11.03
C THR A 39 -3.02 7.29 -10.72
N ALA A 40 -3.91 6.91 -11.65
CA ALA A 40 -4.81 5.78 -11.46
C ALA A 40 -4.04 4.48 -11.29
N ILE A 41 -3.00 4.25 -12.10
CA ILE A 41 -2.15 3.05 -12.00
C ILE A 41 -1.49 2.95 -10.61
N ARG A 42 -0.93 4.07 -10.10
CA ARG A 42 -0.30 4.08 -8.76
C ARG A 42 -1.30 3.85 -7.64
N LEU A 43 -2.51 4.39 -7.77
CA LEU A 43 -3.57 4.18 -6.79
C LEU A 43 -4.02 2.73 -6.78
N GLU A 44 -4.17 2.09 -7.94
CA GLU A 44 -4.54 0.68 -8.06
C GLU A 44 -3.52 -0.24 -7.36
N GLU A 45 -2.22 0.01 -7.58
CA GLU A 45 -1.14 -0.73 -6.91
C GLU A 45 -1.21 -0.55 -5.39
N ARG A 46 -1.42 0.68 -4.93
CA ARG A 46 -1.48 0.97 -3.50
C ARG A 46 -2.73 0.39 -2.84
N LEU A 47 -3.88 0.43 -3.51
CA LEU A 47 -5.12 -0.17 -3.04
C LEU A 47 -4.98 -1.70 -2.94
N SER A 48 -4.40 -2.33 -3.96
CA SER A 48 -4.12 -3.77 -3.95
C SER A 48 -3.22 -4.18 -2.76
N GLU A 49 -2.21 -3.36 -2.44
CA GLU A 49 -1.35 -3.60 -1.29
C GLU A 49 -2.12 -3.47 0.04
N ILE A 50 -2.96 -2.44 0.16
CA ILE A 50 -3.80 -2.22 1.35
C ILE A 50 -4.78 -3.39 1.53
N GLU A 51 -5.45 -3.83 0.47
CA GLU A 51 -6.36 -4.98 0.49
C GLU A 51 -5.64 -6.25 0.95
N ARG A 52 -4.43 -6.50 0.46
CA ARG A 52 -3.60 -7.63 0.91
C ARG A 52 -3.26 -7.54 2.40
N GLN A 53 -2.89 -6.36 2.88
CA GLN A 53 -2.59 -6.15 4.30
C GLN A 53 -3.83 -6.36 5.17
N LEU A 54 -4.98 -5.83 4.75
CA LEU A 54 -6.26 -6.02 5.44
C LEU A 54 -6.67 -7.49 5.48
N ALA A 55 -6.51 -8.23 4.37
CA ALA A 55 -6.76 -9.67 4.34
C ALA A 55 -5.86 -10.41 5.34
N GLY A 56 -4.57 -10.06 5.43
CA GLY A 56 -3.65 -10.64 6.41
C GLY A 56 -4.02 -10.32 7.86
N ILE A 57 -4.48 -9.10 8.14
CA ILE A 57 -4.98 -8.71 9.47
C ILE A 57 -6.27 -9.48 9.79
N ALA A 58 -7.22 -9.52 8.86
CA ALA A 58 -8.47 -10.25 9.03
C ALA A 58 -8.21 -11.72 9.34
N GLN A 59 -7.30 -12.38 8.62
CA GLN A 59 -6.89 -13.76 8.90
C GLN A 59 -6.28 -13.94 10.30
N LYS A 60 -5.47 -12.99 10.78
CA LYS A 60 -4.91 -13.06 12.14
C LYS A 60 -5.98 -12.89 13.21
N LEU A 61 -6.99 -12.06 12.95
CA LEU A 61 -8.09 -11.80 13.88
C LEU A 61 -9.11 -12.95 13.90
N THR A 62 -9.47 -13.51 12.74
CA THR A 62 -10.43 -14.62 12.63
C THR A 62 -9.80 -15.97 12.91
N GLY A 63 -8.54 -16.15 12.56
CA GLY A 63 -7.83 -17.43 12.65
C GLY A 63 -7.37 -17.79 14.06
N GLY A 64 -7.47 -16.91 15.06
CA GLY A 64 -7.18 -17.25 16.47
C GLY A 64 -5.85 -17.96 16.73
N ALA A 65 -4.90 -17.90 15.79
CA ALA A 65 -3.66 -18.67 15.83
C ALA A 65 -2.50 -17.76 16.17
N CYS A 66 -2.58 -17.18 17.36
CA CYS A 66 -1.39 -17.00 18.20
C CYS A 66 -0.94 -18.37 18.75
N THR A 67 -0.81 -19.41 17.90
CA THR A 67 0.08 -20.54 18.17
C THR A 67 1.50 -20.14 17.79
N SER A 68 1.97 -19.02 18.32
CA SER A 68 3.39 -18.88 18.66
C SER A 68 3.49 -19.28 20.12
N THR A 69 3.34 -20.57 20.39
CA THR A 69 3.98 -21.19 21.54
C THR A 69 5.50 -21.19 21.29
N ARG A 70 6.12 -19.99 21.22
CA ARG A 70 7.42 -19.87 21.86
C ARG A 70 7.09 -20.05 23.34
N LYS A 71 7.28 -21.28 23.85
CA LYS A 71 7.64 -21.46 25.25
C LYS A 71 8.92 -20.65 25.46
N VAL A 72 8.78 -19.35 25.70
CA VAL A 72 9.80 -18.62 26.43
C VAL A 72 9.86 -19.37 27.76
N PRO A 73 11.01 -19.95 28.15
CA PRO A 73 11.12 -20.47 29.50
C PRO A 73 10.85 -19.27 30.40
N GLN A 74 9.68 -19.24 31.03
CA GLN A 74 9.41 -18.35 32.15
C GLN A 74 10.36 -18.82 33.24
N LYS A 75 11.60 -18.34 33.19
CA LYS A 75 12.48 -18.41 34.33
C LYS A 75 11.80 -17.53 35.35
N THR A 76 11.12 -18.14 36.31
CA THR A 76 10.68 -17.48 37.54
C THR A 76 11.93 -16.88 38.14
N VAL A 77 12.14 -15.59 37.90
CA VAL A 77 13.15 -14.82 38.62
C VAL A 77 12.45 -14.44 39.91
N GLU A 78 12.76 -15.15 40.99
CA GLU A 78 12.42 -14.70 42.33
C GLU A 78 13.20 -13.41 42.56
N PHE A 79 12.48 -12.29 42.48
CA PHE A 79 13.04 -10.97 42.75
C PHE A 79 13.10 -10.79 44.26
N ASP A 80 14.29 -10.87 44.82
CA ASP A 80 14.51 -10.62 46.24
C ASP A 80 14.42 -9.11 46.52
N VAL A 81 13.30 -8.72 47.13
CA VAL A 81 12.98 -7.33 47.47
C VAL A 81 13.87 -6.83 48.62
N GLU A 82 14.29 -7.70 49.54
CA GLU A 82 15.10 -7.32 50.70
C GLU A 82 16.54 -7.01 50.31
N ALA A 83 17.10 -7.76 49.35
CA ALA A 83 18.42 -7.47 48.80
C ALA A 83 18.47 -6.12 48.04
N PHE A 84 17.37 -5.71 47.39
CA PHE A 84 17.30 -4.46 46.64
C PHE A 84 17.19 -3.21 47.54
N MET A 85 16.47 -3.31 48.66
CA MET A 85 16.22 -2.16 49.53
C MET A 85 17.36 -1.85 50.52
N ASN A 86 18.36 -2.73 50.63
CA ASN A 86 19.50 -2.59 51.52
C ASN A 86 20.81 -2.17 50.82
N LEU A 87 20.71 -1.60 49.61
CA LEU A 87 21.81 -0.99 48.85
C LEU A 87 21.94 0.50 49.16
#